data_AF-A0A964W8N1-F1
#
_entry.id   AF-A0A964W8N1-F1
#
_cell.length_a   1.000
_cell.length_b   1.000
_cell.length_c   1.000
_cell.angle_alpha   90.00
_cell.angle_beta   90.00
_cell.angle_gamma   90.00
#
_symmetry.space_group_name_H-M   'P 1'
#
loop_
_entity.id
_entity.type
_entity.pdbx_description
1 polymer ?
#
loop_
_entity_poly.entity_id
_entity_poly.type
_entity_poly.pdbx_seq_one_letter_code
_entity_poly.pdbx_strand_id
1 'polypeptide(L)'
;MVKNFTLLFVTLFTTALTAQVTLSLQNKTGEDLHNVKLWNREIGTIEKGSVKVITFESISADNGQPYFSISLFYKHYPLTNLSSLPRCGNSSKTIISQGDYILDIKVLLNEQGRYTLITREYQNLKSQVIPDNNK
;
A
#
# COMPACT_ATOMS: atom_id res chain seq x y z
N MET A 1 29.69 -6.75 -42.72
CA MET A 1 30.06 -7.47 -41.49
C MET A 1 29.24 -6.88 -40.33
N VAL A 2 27.95 -7.22 -40.27
CA VAL A 2 26.98 -6.65 -39.31
C VAL A 2 26.26 -7.82 -38.65
N LYS A 3 26.90 -8.45 -37.66
CA LYS A 3 26.29 -9.57 -36.92
C LYS A 3 26.48 -9.51 -35.39
N ASN A 4 27.15 -8.48 -34.86
CA ASN A 4 27.46 -8.42 -33.42
C ASN A 4 26.82 -7.24 -32.68
N PHE A 5 26.05 -6.37 -33.35
CA PHE A 5 25.43 -5.21 -32.71
C PHE A 5 23.96 -5.42 -32.29
N THR A 6 23.30 -6.44 -32.82
CA THR A 6 21.87 -6.68 -32.54
C THR A 6 21.65 -7.32 -31.18
N LEU A 7 22.62 -8.09 -30.66
CA LEU A 7 22.47 -8.79 -29.38
C LEU A 7 22.53 -7.83 -28.18
N LEU A 8 23.32 -6.75 -28.27
CA LEU A 8 23.49 -5.78 -27.19
C LEU A 8 22.22 -4.92 -26.98
N PHE A 9 21.46 -4.66 -28.04
CA PHE A 9 20.20 -3.90 -27.97
C PHE A 9 19.05 -4.71 -27.36
N VAL A 10 19.06 -6.04 -27.54
CA VAL A 10 18.04 -6.94 -26.96
C VAL A 10 18.23 -7.07 -25.44
N THR A 11 19.46 -6.99 -24.92
CA THR A 11 19.73 -6.99 -23.47
C THR A 11 19.48 -5.65 -22.76
N LEU A 12 19.47 -4.53 -23.50
CA LEU A 12 19.18 -3.21 -22.92
C LEU A 12 17.67 -2.93 -22.76
N PHE A 13 16.82 -3.64 -23.52
CA PHE A 13 15.36 -3.56 -23.37
C PHE A 13 14.78 -4.49 -22.30
N THR A 14 15.59 -5.36 -21.70
CA THR A 14 15.21 -6.19 -20.55
C THR A 14 15.40 -5.47 -19.21
N THR A 15 15.44 -4.14 -19.18
CA THR A 15 15.14 -3.42 -17.93
C THR A 15 13.70 -3.74 -17.58
N ALA A 16 13.56 -4.78 -16.78
CA ALA A 16 12.33 -5.34 -16.29
C ALA A 16 11.39 -4.21 -15.88
N LEU A 17 10.23 -4.13 -16.54
CA LEU A 17 9.00 -3.69 -15.90
C LEU A 17 8.78 -4.65 -14.74
N THR A 18 9.48 -4.45 -13.62
CA THR A 18 9.14 -5.15 -12.39
C THR A 18 7.75 -4.67 -12.04
N ALA A 19 6.75 -5.53 -12.22
CA ALA A 19 5.43 -5.31 -11.68
C ALA A 19 5.63 -4.98 -10.19
N GLN A 20 5.24 -3.77 -9.81
CA GLN A 20 5.32 -3.29 -8.44
C GLN A 20 4.01 -2.62 -8.08
N VAL A 21 3.67 -2.73 -6.81
CA VAL A 21 2.56 -2.02 -6.19
C VAL A 21 3.12 -0.80 -5.48
N THR A 22 2.63 0.37 -5.86
CA THR A 22 2.99 1.65 -5.25
C THR A 22 1.90 2.07 -4.27
N LEU A 23 2.31 2.45 -3.06
CA LEU A 23 1.43 2.95 -2.02
C LEU A 23 1.88 4.36 -1.61
N SER A 24 1.03 5.34 -1.86
CA SER A 24 1.25 6.74 -1.51
C SER A 24 0.43 7.11 -0.27
N LEU A 25 1.09 7.22 0.88
CA LEU A 25 0.49 7.58 2.16
C LEU A 25 0.50 9.10 2.33
N GLN A 26 -0.65 9.76 2.23
CA GLN A 26 -0.77 11.21 2.43
C GLN A 26 -1.09 11.53 3.88
N ASN A 27 -0.21 12.27 4.56
CA ASN A 27 -0.46 12.69 5.94
C ASN A 27 -1.37 13.94 5.98
N LYS A 28 -2.65 13.72 6.30
CA LYS A 28 -3.66 14.77 6.48
C LYS A 28 -4.09 14.92 7.93
N THR A 29 -3.25 14.52 8.88
CA THR A 29 -3.56 14.60 10.32
C THR A 29 -3.31 15.99 10.91
N GLY A 30 -2.47 16.80 10.25
CA GLY A 30 -2.08 18.13 10.72
C GLY A 30 -0.87 18.14 11.65
N GLU A 31 -0.24 16.98 11.90
CA GLU A 31 0.95 16.79 12.73
C GLU A 31 1.89 15.75 12.08
N ASP A 32 3.14 15.65 12.56
CA ASP A 32 4.08 14.61 12.13
C ASP A 32 3.66 13.25 12.70
N LEU A 33 3.75 12.21 11.88
CA LEU A 33 3.42 10.84 12.28
C LEU A 33 4.69 10.05 12.54
N HIS A 34 4.94 9.69 13.79
CA HIS A 34 6.12 8.94 14.17
C HIS A 34 5.83 7.44 14.30
N ASN A 35 6.88 6.62 14.14
CA ASN A 35 6.84 5.17 14.32
C ASN A 35 5.73 4.49 13.50
N VAL A 36 5.52 4.95 12.27
CA VAL A 36 4.48 4.40 11.41
C VAL A 36 4.89 3.00 10.97
N LYS A 37 3.96 2.06 11.13
CA LYS A 37 4.10 0.66 10.72
C LYS A 37 3.04 0.31 9.70
N LEU A 38 3.46 -0.39 8.65
CA LEU A 38 2.59 -0.93 7.60
C LEU A 38 2.83 -2.44 7.52
N TRP A 39 1.80 -3.24 7.77
CA TRP A 39 1.91 -4.71 7.90
C TRP A 39 3.05 -5.17 8.81
N ASN A 40 3.20 -4.51 9.97
CA ASN A 40 4.28 -4.73 10.94
C ASN A 40 5.69 -4.33 10.47
N ARG A 41 5.86 -3.82 9.24
CA ARG A 41 7.11 -3.19 8.79
C ARG A 41 7.14 -1.73 9.21
N GLU A 42 8.20 -1.33 9.91
CA GLU A 42 8.42 0.09 10.21
C GLU A 42 8.81 0.84 8.93
N ILE A 43 8.12 1.94 8.67
CA ILE A 43 8.34 2.81 7.49
C ILE A 43 8.84 4.21 7.89
N GLY A 44 9.03 4.44 9.19
CA GLY A 44 9.60 5.65 9.79
C GLY A 44 8.57 6.75 10.05
N THR A 45 9.04 7.99 9.99
CA THR A 45 8.21 9.19 10.17
C THR A 45 7.59 9.64 8.85
N ILE A 46 6.35 10.13 8.90
CA ILE A 46 5.68 10.83 7.80
C ILE A 46 5.41 12.26 8.25
N GLU A 47 6.13 13.21 7.67
CA GLU A 47 6.01 14.64 8.01
C GLU A 47 4.61 15.18 7.70
N LYS A 48 4.18 16.19 8.44
CA LYS A 48 2.91 16.89 8.27
C LYS A 48 2.73 17.37 6.82
N GLY A 49 1.60 16.99 6.21
CA GLY A 49 1.25 17.41 4.85
C GLY A 49 2.09 16.75 3.75
N SER A 50 3.01 15.85 4.11
CA SER A 50 3.84 15.13 3.15
C SER A 50 3.14 13.87 2.61
N VAL A 51 3.73 13.32 1.56
CA VAL A 51 3.36 12.02 0.99
C VAL A 51 4.55 11.08 1.14
N LYS A 52 4.33 9.92 1.79
CA LYS A 52 5.31 8.84 1.86
C LYS A 52 4.97 7.79 0.80
N VAL A 53 5.87 7.57 -0.14
CA VAL A 53 5.71 6.55 -1.18
C VAL A 53 6.46 5.29 -0.76
N ILE A 54 5.79 4.14 -0.88
CA ILE A 54 6.33 2.82 -0.56
C ILE A 54 6.02 1.90 -1.71
N THR A 55 7.01 1.11 -2.13
CA THR A 55 6.83 0.11 -3.18
C THR A 55 6.89 -1.30 -2.61
N PHE A 56 6.07 -2.17 -3.16
CA PHE A 56 5.99 -3.59 -2.87
C PHE A 56 6.09 -4.37 -4.17
N GLU A 57 6.70 -5.55 -4.13
CA GLU A 57 6.66 -6.47 -5.28
C GLU A 57 5.23 -6.97 -5.51
N SER A 58 4.51 -7.26 -4.42
CA SER A 58 3.11 -7.63 -4.47
C SER A 58 2.42 -7.41 -3.13
N ILE A 59 1.09 -7.40 -3.14
CA ILE A 59 0.24 -7.25 -1.96
C ILE A 59 -0.90 -8.28 -1.99
N SER A 60 -1.39 -8.68 -0.83
CA SER A 60 -2.58 -9.54 -0.75
C SER A 60 -3.86 -8.72 -0.81
N ALA A 61 -4.82 -9.20 -1.58
CA ALA A 61 -6.17 -8.68 -1.68
C ALA A 61 -7.21 -9.72 -1.27
N ASP A 62 -8.28 -9.24 -0.66
CA ASP A 62 -9.46 -10.01 -0.31
C ASP A 62 -10.62 -9.53 -1.18
N ASN A 63 -11.23 -10.43 -1.96
CA ASN A 63 -12.28 -10.09 -2.93
C ASN A 63 -11.84 -8.99 -3.94
N GLY A 64 -10.58 -9.03 -4.35
CA GLY A 64 -9.98 -8.04 -5.25
C GLY A 64 -9.70 -6.67 -4.62
N GLN A 65 -10.00 -6.48 -3.33
CA GLN A 65 -9.66 -5.27 -2.58
C GLN A 65 -8.38 -5.50 -1.76
N PRO A 66 -7.33 -4.68 -1.96
CA PRO A 66 -6.10 -4.83 -1.19
C PRO A 66 -6.35 -4.62 0.30
N TYR A 67 -5.71 -5.45 1.12
CA TYR A 67 -5.83 -5.35 2.57
C TYR A 67 -4.59 -4.70 3.17
N PHE A 68 -4.70 -3.46 3.65
CA PHE A 68 -3.59 -2.73 4.30
C PHE A 68 -3.83 -2.55 5.81
N SER A 69 -2.82 -2.84 6.63
CA SER A 69 -2.84 -2.53 8.07
C SER A 69 -1.80 -1.48 8.41
N ILE A 70 -2.26 -0.29 8.80
CA ILE A 70 -1.41 0.83 9.24
C ILE A 70 -1.62 1.05 10.73
N SER A 71 -0.52 1.21 11.46
CA SER A 71 -0.50 1.64 12.85
C SER A 71 0.59 2.69 13.08
N LEU A 72 0.42 3.52 14.10
CA LEU A 72 1.36 4.59 14.46
C LEU A 72 1.17 5.01 15.92
N PHE A 73 2.11 5.79 16.45
CA PHE A 73 1.93 6.47 17.74
C PHE A 73 1.54 7.93 17.51
N TYR A 74 0.43 8.36 18.12
CA TYR A 74 -0.09 9.73 18.02
C TYR A 74 -0.34 10.29 19.41
N LYS A 75 0.25 11.45 19.74
CA LYS A 75 0.10 12.11 21.06
C LYS A 75 0.20 11.15 22.25
N HIS A 76 1.16 10.22 22.20
CA HIS A 76 1.43 9.17 23.21
C HIS A 76 0.46 7.98 23.23
N TYR A 77 -0.50 7.88 22.31
CA TYR A 77 -1.40 6.74 22.18
C TYR A 77 -1.10 5.94 20.91
N PRO A 78 -1.03 4.60 21.00
CA PRO A 78 -0.98 3.78 19.80
C PRO A 78 -2.32 3.86 19.07
N LEU A 79 -2.28 4.20 17.79
CA LEU A 79 -3.43 4.14 16.91
C LEU A 79 -3.26 2.98 15.95
N THR A 80 -4.30 2.16 15.85
CA THR A 80 -4.43 1.11 14.83
C THR A 80 -5.58 1.46 13.91
N ASN A 81 -5.43 1.17 12.62
CA ASN A 81 -6.56 1.21 11.70
C ASN A 81 -7.66 0.27 12.21
N LEU A 82 -8.88 0.78 12.32
CA LEU A 82 -10.06 -0.09 12.41
C LEU A 82 -10.24 -0.68 11.02
N SER A 83 -9.68 -1.87 10.82
CA SER A 83 -9.92 -2.69 9.64
C SER A 83 -11.39 -2.59 9.23
N SER A 84 -11.65 -2.47 7.94
CA SER A 84 -12.98 -2.76 7.40
C SER A 84 -13.47 -4.08 8.00
N LEU A 85 -14.69 -4.02 8.55
CA LEU A 85 -15.41 -5.06 9.28
C LEU A 85 -15.06 -6.50 8.88
N PRO A 86 -15.13 -7.47 9.82
CA PRO A 86 -14.96 -8.89 9.50
C PRO A 86 -15.94 -9.28 8.39
N ARG A 87 -15.42 -9.61 7.20
CA ARG A 87 -16.23 -10.18 6.11
C ARG A 87 -16.33 -11.68 6.32
N CYS A 88 -17.48 -12.13 6.78
CA CYS A 88 -17.85 -13.55 6.75
C CYS A 88 -18.13 -13.95 5.30
N GLY A 89 -17.19 -14.65 4.69
CA GLY A 89 -17.32 -15.24 3.35
C GLY A 89 -16.03 -15.96 3.00
N ASN A 90 -16.11 -17.02 2.19
CA ASN A 90 -14.93 -17.70 1.65
C ASN A 90 -14.10 -16.71 0.83
N SER A 91 -13.13 -16.05 1.44
CA SER A 91 -12.30 -15.06 0.76
C SER A 91 -11.34 -15.76 -0.19
N SER A 92 -11.50 -15.51 -1.49
CA SER A 92 -10.43 -15.78 -2.45
C SER A 92 -9.33 -14.75 -2.22
N LYS A 93 -8.24 -15.21 -1.60
CA LYS A 93 -7.02 -14.41 -1.52
C LYS A 93 -6.41 -14.31 -2.90
N THR A 94 -6.24 -13.09 -3.40
CA THR A 94 -5.59 -12.83 -4.68
C THR A 94 -4.31 -12.04 -4.43
N ILE A 95 -3.26 -12.35 -5.19
CA ILE A 95 -2.02 -11.59 -5.16
C ILE A 95 -2.07 -10.53 -6.25
N ILE A 96 -1.87 -9.27 -5.86
CA ILE A 96 -1.76 -8.14 -6.77
C ILE A 96 -0.28 -7.78 -6.90
N SER A 97 0.27 -7.88 -8.10
CA SER A 97 1.65 -7.49 -8.41
C SER A 97 1.77 -6.11 -9.07
N GLN A 98 0.64 -5.47 -9.42
CA GLN A 98 0.63 -4.16 -10.07
C GLN A 98 -0.55 -3.31 -9.61
N GLY A 99 -0.25 -2.08 -9.19
CA GLY A 99 -1.27 -1.08 -8.83
C GLY A 99 -0.64 0.17 -8.21
N ASP A 100 -1.37 1.29 -8.29
CA ASP A 100 -1.02 2.53 -7.60
C ASP A 100 -2.18 2.93 -6.69
N TYR A 101 -1.89 3.00 -5.39
CA TYR A 101 -2.86 3.21 -4.32
C TYR A 101 -2.51 4.46 -3.54
N ILE A 102 -3.48 5.35 -3.38
CA ILE A 102 -3.32 6.55 -2.58
C ILE A 102 -4.19 6.42 -1.33
N LEU A 103 -3.56 6.55 -0.16
CA LEU A 103 -4.25 6.48 1.13
C LEU A 103 -4.10 7.81 1.86
N ASP A 104 -5.23 8.44 2.14
CA ASP A 104 -5.28 9.57 3.07
C ASP A 104 -5.23 9.05 4.50
N ILE A 105 -4.22 9.45 5.28
CA ILE A 105 -4.15 9.19 6.71
C ILE A 105 -4.78 10.36 7.45
N LYS A 106 -5.87 10.07 8.18
CA LYS A 106 -6.58 11.03 9.04
C LYS A 106 -6.73 10.46 10.44
N VAL A 107 -6.73 11.33 11.43
CA VAL A 107 -7.07 10.98 12.82
C VAL A 107 -8.41 11.62 13.14
N LEU A 108 -9.36 10.82 13.63
CA LEU A 108 -10.63 11.31 14.15
C LEU A 108 -10.72 11.08 15.65
N LEU A 109 -11.46 11.95 16.33
CA LEU A 109 -11.92 11.73 17.69
C LEU A 109 -13.27 11.00 17.61
N ASN A 110 -13.39 9.85 18.25
CA ASN A 110 -14.68 9.16 18.34
C ASN A 110 -15.58 9.81 19.41
N GLU A 111 -16.84 9.38 19.49
CA GLU A 111 -17.83 9.90 20.46
C GLU A 111 -17.41 9.70 21.93
N GLN A 112 -16.43 8.83 22.19
CA GLN A 112 -15.87 8.53 23.52
C GLN A 112 -14.58 9.32 23.80
N GLY A 113 -14.21 10.28 22.96
CA GLY A 113 -12.99 11.07 23.10
C GLY A 113 -11.70 10.32 22.77
N ARG A 114 -11.78 9.16 22.11
CA ARG A 114 -10.61 8.35 21.69
C ARG A 114 -10.20 8.68 20.27
N TYR A 115 -8.89 8.78 20.05
CA TYR A 115 -8.34 8.96 18.72
C TYR A 115 -8.38 7.66 17.92
N THR A 116 -8.74 7.75 16.65
CA THR A 116 -8.83 6.63 15.72
C THR A 116 -8.14 7.00 14.42
N LEU A 117 -7.35 6.07 13.88
CA LEU A 117 -6.77 6.20 12.55
C LEU A 117 -7.78 5.79 11.48
N ILE A 118 -7.99 6.65 10.49
CA ILE A 118 -8.80 6.36 9.31
C ILE A 118 -7.93 6.47 8.08
N THR A 119 -7.99 5.43 7.26
CA THR A 119 -7.40 5.41 5.92
C THR A 119 -8.53 5.41 4.90
N ARG A 120 -8.62 6.45 4.06
CA ARG A 120 -9.51 6.43 2.90
C ARG A 120 -8.70 6.07 1.66
N GLU A 121 -9.06 4.96 1.02
CA GLU A 121 -8.44 4.47 -0.20
C GLU A 121 -9.00 5.17 -1.43
N TYR A 122 -8.10 5.61 -2.30
CA TYR A 122 -8.37 6.04 -3.66
C TYR A 122 -7.59 5.12 -4.61
N GLN A 123 -8.31 4.35 -5.43
CA GLN A 123 -7.70 3.46 -6.41
C GLN A 123 -7.53 4.18 -7.75
N ASN A 124 -6.30 4.24 -8.26
CA ASN A 124 -6.07 4.52 -9.68
C ASN A 124 -5.99 3.18 -10.42
N LEU A 125 -7.13 2.73 -10.97
CA LEU A 125 -7.24 1.41 -11.57
C LEU A 125 -6.49 1.33 -12.91
N LYS A 126 -5.30 0.72 -12.85
CA LYS A 126 -4.73 -0.12 -13.91
C LYS A 126 -4.25 -1.44 -13.30
N SER A 127 -5.15 -2.18 -12.63
CA SER A 127 -4.83 -3.50 -12.09
C SER A 127 -5.08 -4.58 -13.14
N GLN A 128 -4.04 -5.33 -13.51
CA GLN A 128 -4.21 -6.64 -14.12
C GLN A 128 -4.28 -7.67 -12.99
N VAL A 129 -5.46 -8.24 -12.78
CA VAL A 129 -5.64 -9.36 -11.86
C VAL A 129 -5.05 -10.60 -12.53
N ILE A 130 -3.95 -11.11 -11.99
CA ILE A 130 -3.42 -12.42 -12.40
C ILE A 130 -4.08 -13.46 -11.49
N PRO A 131 -4.94 -14.35 -12.01
CA PRO A 131 -5.53 -15.41 -11.20
C PRO A 131 -4.44 -16.37 -10.71
N ASP A 132 -4.48 -16.71 -9.42
CA ASP A 132 -3.62 -17.74 -8.84
C ASP A 132 -4.11 -19.12 -9.32
N ASN A 133 -3.27 -19.81 -10.08
CA ASN A 133 -3.58 -21.11 -10.70
C ASN A 133 -3.11 -22.30 -9.85
N ASN A 134 -3.00 -22.15 -8.52
CA ASN A 134 -2.66 -23.28 -7.66
C ASN A 134 -3.92 -24.05 -7.24
N LYS A 135 -4.17 -25.13 -7.99
CA LYS A 135 -5.02 -26.27 -7.63
C LYS A 135 -4.35 -27.18 -6.60
#